data_AF-A0A2V8F748-F1
#
_entry.id   AF-A0A2V8F748-F1
#
_cell.length_a   1.000
_cell.length_b   1.000
_cell.length_c   1.000
_cell.angle_alpha   90.00
_cell.angle_beta   90.00
_cell.angle_gamma   90.00
#
_symmetry.space_group_name_H-M   'P 1'
#
loop_
_entity.id
_entity.type
_entity.pdbx_description
1 polymer ?
#
loop_
_entity_poly.entity_id
_entity_poly.type
_entity_poly.pdbx_seq_one_letter_code
_entity_poly.pdbx_strand_id
1 'polypeptide(L)'
;MNRHLCRRFPSTSVALALALIVLVAATIWRINVFELPGVNIIGIEQNEIGEIAIAFLLVIPAFFIDRAVARLRMHEAQLQAEQLRVLRVTMRTVQDIVNNNLNQLQLLRVQAKGHVPEETLTLFDETIHDTAAQLTALGNMEVFAEKPMASGPGLDVSASSVPH
;
A
#
# COMPACT_ATOMS: atom_id res chain seq x y z
N MET A 1 10.62 -23.68 15.18
CA MET A 1 10.90 -23.66 13.73
C MET A 1 9.91 -22.70 13.06
N ASN A 2 10.39 -21.63 12.41
CA ASN A 2 9.70 -20.81 11.39
C ASN A 2 8.35 -20.10 11.67
N ARG A 3 8.20 -19.36 12.78
CA ARG A 3 7.06 -18.40 12.92
C ARG A 3 7.10 -17.25 11.91
N HIS A 4 8.26 -16.93 11.35
CA HIS A 4 8.42 -15.85 10.35
C HIS A 4 7.97 -16.23 8.94
N LEU A 5 8.00 -17.52 8.56
CA LEU A 5 7.45 -17.96 7.26
C LEU A 5 5.91 -17.98 7.28
N CYS A 6 5.30 -18.46 8.37
CA CYS A 6 3.84 -18.49 8.52
C CYS A 6 3.18 -17.12 8.36
N ARG A 7 3.83 -16.04 8.86
CA ARG A 7 3.27 -14.68 8.77
C ARG A 7 3.43 -14.05 7.38
N ARG A 8 4.37 -14.55 6.58
CA ARG A 8 4.68 -14.00 5.25
C ARG A 8 3.91 -14.68 4.13
N PHE A 9 3.51 -15.94 4.34
CA PHE A 9 2.82 -16.77 3.35
C PHE A 9 1.71 -17.62 4.01
N PRO A 10 0.56 -17.02 4.32
CA PRO A 10 -0.50 -17.68 5.08
C PRO A 10 -1.13 -18.83 4.27
N SER A 11 -1.29 -18.67 2.95
CA SER A 11 -1.98 -19.63 2.08
C SER A 11 -1.19 -20.93 1.90
N THR A 12 0.12 -20.83 1.66
CA THR A 12 1.04 -21.97 1.58
C THR A 12 1.18 -22.69 2.89
N SER A 13 1.20 -21.96 4.01
CA SER A 13 1.30 -22.58 5.33
C SER A 13 0.05 -23.40 5.66
N VAL A 14 -1.14 -22.88 5.31
CA VAL A 14 -2.40 -23.61 5.42
C VAL A 14 -2.45 -24.80 4.43
N ALA A 15 -2.03 -24.61 3.17
CA ALA A 15 -2.00 -25.68 2.18
C ALA A 15 -1.01 -26.80 2.54
N LEU A 16 0.15 -26.45 3.12
CA LEU A 16 1.14 -27.41 3.60
C LEU A 16 0.61 -28.19 4.82
N ALA A 17 -0.04 -27.50 5.76
CA ALA A 17 -0.68 -28.15 6.91
C ALA A 17 -1.80 -29.09 6.46
N LEU A 18 -2.62 -28.66 5.49
CA LEU A 18 -3.71 -29.46 4.93
C LEU A 18 -3.17 -30.66 4.13
N ALA A 19 -2.11 -30.48 3.33
CA ALA A 19 -1.43 -31.57 2.64
C ALA A 19 -0.81 -32.59 3.62
N LEU A 20 -0.22 -32.12 4.71
CA LEU A 20 0.32 -32.99 5.78
C LEU A 20 -0.79 -33.77 6.47
N ILE A 21 -1.93 -33.13 6.78
CA ILE A 21 -3.10 -33.78 7.39
C ILE A 21 -3.67 -34.84 6.45
N VAL A 22 -3.81 -34.54 5.16
CA VAL A 22 -4.29 -35.48 4.15
C VAL A 22 -3.34 -36.68 4.04
N LEU A 23 -2.03 -36.45 4.03
CA LEU A 23 -1.02 -37.51 3.95
C LEU A 23 -1.04 -38.39 5.22
N VAL A 24 -1.07 -37.78 6.41
CA VAL A 24 -1.18 -38.54 7.67
C VAL A 24 -2.49 -39.34 7.73
N ALA A 25 -3.61 -38.76 7.28
CA ALA A 25 -4.89 -39.44 7.24
C ALA A 25 -4.90 -40.62 6.25
N ALA A 26 -4.35 -40.44 5.06
CA ALA A 26 -4.26 -41.50 4.06
C ALA A 26 -3.33 -42.65 4.52
N THR A 27 -2.19 -42.31 5.13
CA THR A 27 -1.24 -43.29 5.69
C THR A 27 -1.84 -44.11 6.85
N ILE A 28 -2.58 -43.47 7.78
CA ILE A 28 -3.16 -44.15 8.95
C ILE A 28 -4.38 -44.99 8.57
N TRP A 29 -5.22 -44.51 7.65
CA TRP A 29 -6.55 -45.07 7.42
C TRP A 29 -6.65 -45.99 6.19
N ARG A 30 -5.60 -46.09 5.35
CA ARG A 30 -5.61 -46.83 4.07
C ARG A 30 -6.84 -46.50 3.20
N ILE A 31 -7.33 -45.26 3.26
CA ILE A 31 -8.47 -44.80 2.48
C ILE A 31 -7.99 -44.44 1.07
N ASN A 32 -8.63 -45.01 0.04
CA ASN A 32 -8.48 -44.55 -1.34
C ASN A 32 -9.17 -43.19 -1.50
N VAL A 33 -8.43 -42.11 -1.27
CA VAL A 33 -8.94 -40.72 -1.32
C VAL A 33 -9.51 -40.35 -2.70
N PHE A 34 -9.19 -41.11 -3.75
CA PHE A 34 -9.70 -40.92 -5.12
C PHE A 34 -11.12 -41.46 -5.39
N GLU A 35 -11.77 -42.18 -4.47
CA GLU A 35 -13.19 -42.57 -4.59
C GLU A 35 -14.18 -41.53 -4.00
N LEU A 36 -13.73 -40.28 -3.81
CA LEU A 36 -14.65 -39.18 -3.48
C LEU A 36 -15.54 -38.86 -4.70
N PRO A 37 -16.88 -38.78 -4.54
CA PRO A 37 -17.88 -38.86 -5.62
C PRO A 37 -17.99 -37.61 -6.53
N GLY A 38 -16.88 -36.92 -6.81
CA GLY A 38 -16.84 -35.73 -7.67
C GLY A 38 -15.49 -35.39 -8.29
N VAL A 39 -14.45 -36.20 -8.09
CA VAL A 39 -13.09 -35.91 -8.59
C VAL A 39 -12.54 -37.11 -9.36
N ASN A 40 -13.16 -37.41 -10.52
CA ASN A 40 -12.63 -38.36 -11.49
C ASN A 40 -11.42 -37.75 -12.23
N ILE A 41 -10.29 -37.67 -11.54
CA ILE A 41 -9.00 -37.35 -12.17
C ILE A 41 -8.45 -38.65 -12.75
N ILE A 42 -8.76 -38.87 -14.02
CA ILE A 42 -8.03 -39.64 -15.04
C ILE A 42 -7.06 -40.70 -14.47
N GLY A 43 -7.55 -41.93 -14.32
CA GLY A 43 -6.82 -43.16 -14.63
C GLY A 43 -5.45 -43.39 -13.99
N ILE A 44 -5.21 -42.97 -12.75
CA ILE A 44 -4.04 -43.43 -11.98
C ILE A 44 -4.48 -44.59 -11.09
N GLU A 45 -4.48 -45.77 -11.69
CA GLU A 45 -4.67 -47.06 -11.04
C GLU A 45 -3.56 -47.30 -10.01
N GLN A 46 -3.97 -47.73 -8.80
CA GLN A 46 -3.18 -48.28 -7.69
C GLN A 46 -1.65 -48.13 -7.77
N ASN A 47 -1.12 -47.01 -7.25
CA ASN A 47 0.23 -47.01 -6.69
C ASN A 47 0.40 -45.85 -5.69
N GLU A 48 1.33 -46.00 -4.74
CA GLU A 48 1.75 -45.00 -3.70
C GLU A 48 1.91 -43.55 -4.21
N ILE A 49 2.02 -43.36 -5.53
CA ILE A 49 2.18 -42.08 -6.23
C ILE A 49 0.94 -41.18 -6.09
N GLY A 50 -0.28 -41.74 -5.96
CA GLY A 50 -1.52 -40.95 -5.91
C GLY A 50 -1.63 -40.02 -4.69
N GLU A 51 -1.18 -40.47 -3.52
CA GLU A 51 -1.21 -39.71 -2.26
C GLU A 51 -0.23 -38.53 -2.31
N ILE A 52 0.97 -38.79 -2.83
CA ILE A 52 2.00 -37.78 -3.06
C ILE A 52 1.52 -36.75 -4.09
N ALA A 53 0.82 -37.18 -5.15
CA ALA A 53 0.29 -36.30 -6.18
C ALA A 53 -0.74 -35.29 -5.64
N ILE A 54 -1.60 -35.68 -4.68
CA ILE A 54 -2.57 -34.75 -4.04
C ILE A 54 -1.84 -33.70 -3.19
N ALA A 55 -0.81 -34.11 -2.44
CA ALA A 55 0.00 -33.18 -1.65
C ALA A 55 0.68 -32.12 -2.54
N PHE A 56 1.24 -32.55 -3.67
CA PHE A 56 1.80 -31.62 -4.66
C PHE A 56 0.72 -30.75 -5.32
N LEU A 57 -0.44 -31.31 -5.64
CA LEU A 57 -1.56 -30.58 -6.24
C LEU A 57 -2.11 -29.48 -5.33
N LEU A 58 -2.01 -29.62 -4.01
CA LEU A 58 -2.42 -28.56 -3.07
C LEU A 58 -1.30 -27.53 -2.84
N VAL A 59 -0.07 -27.98 -2.66
CA VAL A 59 1.05 -27.11 -2.25
C VAL A 59 1.54 -26.22 -3.39
N ILE A 60 1.64 -26.77 -4.61
CA ILE A 60 2.17 -26.04 -5.77
C ILE A 60 1.33 -24.80 -6.11
N PRO A 61 0.00 -24.90 -6.37
CA PRO A 61 -0.80 -23.71 -6.71
C PRO A 61 -0.89 -22.72 -5.54
N ALA A 62 -0.96 -23.20 -4.29
CA ALA A 62 -0.94 -22.31 -3.12
C ALA A 62 0.35 -21.48 -3.06
N PHE A 63 1.49 -22.07 -3.40
CA PHE A 63 2.77 -21.37 -3.50
C PHE A 63 2.79 -20.31 -4.61
N PHE A 64 2.22 -20.62 -5.76
CA PHE A 64 2.11 -19.65 -6.84
C PHE A 64 1.16 -18.48 -6.50
N ILE A 65 0.03 -18.75 -5.85
CA ILE A 65 -0.92 -17.71 -5.39
C ILE A 65 -0.22 -16.77 -4.40
N ASP A 66 0.45 -17.33 -3.40
CA ASP A 66 1.18 -16.55 -2.39
C ASP A 66 2.27 -15.68 -3.02
N ARG A 67 3.00 -16.23 -3.99
CA ARG A 67 4.04 -15.48 -4.71
C ARG A 67 3.46 -14.40 -5.61
N ALA A 68 2.31 -14.63 -6.24
CA ALA A 68 1.62 -13.64 -7.04
C ALA A 68 1.10 -12.48 -6.18
N VAL A 69 0.42 -12.78 -5.07
CA VAL A 69 -0.08 -11.77 -4.11
C VAL A 69 1.06 -10.96 -3.53
N ALA A 70 2.17 -11.60 -3.14
CA ALA A 70 3.33 -10.89 -2.63
C ALA A 70 3.97 -9.95 -3.66
N ARG A 71 4.00 -10.32 -4.95
CA ARG A 71 4.48 -9.45 -6.03
C ARG A 71 3.56 -8.26 -6.26
N LEU A 72 2.25 -8.48 -6.29
CA LEU A 72 1.26 -7.40 -6.45
C LEU A 72 1.40 -6.35 -5.35
N ARG A 73 1.47 -6.78 -4.08
CA ARG A 73 1.68 -5.87 -2.95
C ARG A 73 2.99 -5.07 -3.03
N MET A 74 4.06 -5.69 -3.53
CA MET A 74 5.34 -5.01 -3.71
C MET A 74 5.26 -3.96 -4.82
N HIS A 75 4.57 -4.26 -5.93
CA HIS A 75 4.35 -3.28 -7.00
C HIS A 75 3.46 -2.12 -6.56
N GLU A 76 2.37 -2.38 -5.85
CA GLU A 76 1.51 -1.33 -5.29
C GLU A 76 2.29 -0.42 -4.34
N ALA A 77 3.09 -1.00 -3.43
CA ALA A 77 3.93 -0.22 -2.53
C ALA A 77 5.02 0.59 -3.26
N GLN A 78 5.59 0.05 -4.34
CA GLN A 78 6.55 0.76 -5.19
C GLN A 78 5.90 1.96 -5.90
N LEU A 79 4.72 1.77 -6.48
CA LEU A 79 3.97 2.83 -7.15
C LEU A 79 3.58 3.94 -6.16
N GLN A 80 3.07 3.58 -4.98
CA GLN A 80 2.77 4.56 -3.93
C GLN A 80 4.02 5.32 -3.47
N ALA A 81 5.15 4.64 -3.28
CA ALA A 81 6.41 5.28 -2.90
C ALA A 81 6.93 6.22 -3.98
N GLU A 82 6.75 5.88 -5.25
CA GLU A 82 7.15 6.71 -6.38
C GLU A 82 6.26 7.95 -6.52
N GLN A 83 4.93 7.79 -6.43
CA GLN A 83 3.98 8.91 -6.40
C GLN A 83 4.28 9.87 -5.25
N LEU A 84 4.52 9.34 -4.05
CA LEU A 84 4.87 10.12 -2.87
C LEU A 84 6.22 10.84 -3.05
N ARG A 85 7.20 10.19 -3.67
CA ARG A 85 8.51 10.81 -3.97
C ARG A 85 8.33 11.99 -4.92
N VAL A 86 7.61 11.80 -6.02
CA VAL A 86 7.35 12.87 -7.00
C VAL A 86 6.64 14.04 -6.32
N LEU A 87 5.59 13.76 -5.53
CA LEU A 87 4.86 14.77 -4.78
C LEU A 87 5.77 15.55 -3.81
N ARG A 88 6.61 14.87 -3.04
CA ARG A 88 7.53 15.53 -2.09
C ARG A 88 8.54 16.42 -2.80
N VAL A 89 9.06 15.96 -3.94
CA VAL A 89 9.98 16.76 -4.76
C VAL A 89 9.27 17.99 -5.31
N THR A 90 8.06 17.84 -5.87
CA THR A 90 7.32 18.98 -6.42
C THR A 90 6.90 19.96 -5.32
N MET A 91 6.45 19.50 -4.16
CA MET A 91 6.10 20.36 -3.03
C MET A 91 7.29 21.11 -2.47
N ARG A 92 8.48 20.48 -2.40
CA ARG A 92 9.71 21.19 -2.01
C ARG A 92 10.05 22.31 -3.00
N THR A 93 9.96 22.04 -4.29
CA THR A 93 10.16 23.08 -5.32
C THR A 93 9.11 24.19 -5.22
N VAL A 94 7.85 23.86 -4.97
CA VAL A 94 6.78 24.85 -4.76
C VAL A 94 7.07 25.70 -3.52
N GLN A 95 7.47 25.08 -2.41
CA GLN A 95 7.86 25.79 -1.19
C GLN A 95 9.03 26.74 -1.45
N ASP A 96 10.04 26.33 -2.23
CA ASP A 96 11.17 27.19 -2.60
C ASP A 96 10.72 28.41 -3.43
N ILE A 97 9.85 28.19 -4.42
CA ILE A 97 9.30 29.26 -5.27
C ILE A 97 8.46 30.24 -4.43
N VAL A 98 7.57 29.70 -3.59
CA VAL A 98 6.68 30.50 -2.73
C VAL A 98 7.48 31.26 -1.69
N ASN A 99 8.49 30.66 -1.06
CA ASN A 99 9.37 31.34 -0.10
C ASN A 99 10.12 32.50 -0.76
N ASN A 100 10.62 32.32 -1.98
CA ASN A 100 11.26 33.41 -2.71
C ASN A 100 10.27 34.55 -3.01
N ASN A 101 9.05 34.22 -3.43
CA ASN A 101 7.99 35.21 -3.66
C ASN A 101 7.61 35.94 -2.35
N LEU A 102 7.49 35.21 -1.25
CA LEU A 102 7.15 35.72 0.07
C LEU A 102 8.19 36.73 0.57
N ASN A 103 9.47 36.47 0.32
CA ASN A 103 10.54 37.43 0.62
C ASN A 103 10.37 38.76 -0.14
N GLN A 104 9.95 38.71 -1.41
CA GLN A 104 9.65 39.91 -2.20
C GLN A 104 8.39 40.63 -1.67
N LEU A 105 7.37 39.87 -1.29
CA LEU A 105 6.15 40.40 -0.70
C LEU A 105 6.40 41.10 0.65
N GLN A 106 7.35 40.62 1.46
CA GLN A 106 7.74 41.30 2.69
C GLN A 106 8.35 42.69 2.43
N LEU A 107 9.11 42.86 1.34
CA LEU A 107 9.60 44.17 0.92
C LEU A 107 8.43 45.12 0.60
N LEU A 108 7.41 44.59 -0.08
CA LEU A 108 6.18 45.34 -0.41
C LEU A 108 5.40 45.71 0.86
N ARG A 109 5.28 44.80 1.84
CA ARG A 109 4.67 45.05 3.15
C ARG A 109 5.34 46.22 3.87
N VAL A 110 6.68 46.28 3.85
CA VAL A 110 7.43 47.37 4.48
C VAL A 110 7.12 48.71 3.82
N GLN A 111 6.98 48.74 2.48
CA GLN A 111 6.59 49.96 1.75
C GLN A 111 5.13 50.36 2.00
N ALA A 112 4.25 49.38 2.18
CA ALA A 112 2.83 49.59 2.47
C ALA A 112 2.59 50.07 3.91
N LYS A 113 3.54 49.85 4.84
CA LYS A 113 3.44 50.29 6.23
C LYS A 113 3.26 51.82 6.30
N GLY A 114 2.19 52.26 6.96
CA GLY A 114 1.80 53.67 7.05
C GLY A 114 0.93 54.19 5.90
N HIS A 115 0.74 53.40 4.84
CA HIS A 115 -0.15 53.72 3.71
C HIS A 115 -1.46 52.91 3.71
N VAL A 116 -1.48 51.78 4.42
CA VAL A 116 -2.66 50.92 4.61
C VAL A 116 -2.99 50.73 6.09
N PRO A 117 -4.26 50.46 6.44
CA PRO A 117 -4.67 50.12 7.79
C PRO A 117 -3.89 48.92 8.34
N GLU A 118 -3.59 48.96 9.64
CA GLU A 118 -2.81 47.91 10.30
C GLU A 118 -3.52 46.55 10.28
N GLU A 119 -4.86 46.55 10.33
CA GLU A 119 -5.70 45.35 10.18
C GLU A 119 -5.51 44.65 8.82
N THR A 120 -5.26 45.41 7.75
CA THR A 120 -4.97 44.83 6.43
C THR A 120 -3.59 44.18 6.39
N LEU A 121 -2.61 44.75 7.10
CA LEU A 121 -1.28 44.17 7.21
C LEU A 121 -1.28 42.88 8.06
N THR A 122 -2.11 42.81 9.11
CA THR A 122 -2.26 41.58 9.90
C THR A 122 -2.94 40.46 9.12
N LEU A 123 -4.01 40.76 8.38
CA LEU A 123 -4.68 39.78 7.51
C LEU A 123 -3.75 39.24 6.42
N PHE A 124 -2.89 40.11 5.89
CA PHE A 124 -1.87 39.73 4.92
C PHE A 124 -0.86 38.72 5.52
N ASP A 125 -0.33 39.02 6.71
CA ASP A 125 0.61 38.15 7.41
C ASP A 125 -0.04 36.79 7.79
N GLU A 126 -1.29 36.81 8.23
CA GLU A 126 -2.08 35.60 8.57
C GLU A 126 -2.32 34.71 7.34
N THR A 127 -2.76 35.29 6.22
CA THR A 127 -3.00 34.54 4.98
C THR A 127 -1.71 33.87 4.47
N ILE A 128 -0.58 34.58 4.59
CA ILE A 128 0.73 34.04 4.26
C ILE A 128 1.08 32.85 5.15
N HIS A 129 0.89 32.99 6.46
CA HIS A 129 1.20 31.95 7.43
C HIS A 129 0.35 30.69 7.19
N ASP A 130 -0.95 30.86 6.99
CA ASP A 130 -1.88 29.77 6.71
C ASP A 130 -1.52 29.03 5.42
N THR A 131 -1.18 29.79 4.37
CA THR A 131 -0.77 29.20 3.09
C THR A 131 0.53 28.40 3.24
N ALA A 132 1.51 28.93 3.98
CA ALA A 132 2.76 28.23 4.25
C ALA A 132 2.55 26.94 5.06
N ALA A 133 1.64 26.97 6.05
CA ALA A 133 1.25 25.80 6.83
C ALA A 133 0.61 24.72 5.95
N GLN A 134 -0.31 25.10 5.05
CA GLN A 134 -0.95 24.19 4.10
C GLN A 134 0.06 23.55 3.12
N LEU A 135 0.98 24.35 2.56
CA LEU A 135 2.05 23.84 1.69
C LEU A 135 3.00 22.89 2.43
N THR A 136 3.26 23.15 3.70
CA THR A 136 4.09 22.28 4.55
C THR A 136 3.38 20.94 4.83
N ALA A 137 2.08 20.97 5.11
CA ALA A 137 1.28 19.77 5.29
C ALA A 137 1.28 18.90 4.02
N LEU A 138 1.13 19.52 2.84
CA LEU A 138 1.22 18.83 1.55
C LEU A 138 2.61 18.23 1.29
N GLY A 139 3.68 18.95 1.63
CA GLY A 139 5.06 18.47 1.46
C GLY A 139 5.45 17.33 2.40
N ASN A 140 4.77 17.18 3.53
CA ASN A 140 5.05 16.17 4.56
C ASN A 140 4.08 14.98 4.55
N MET A 141 3.25 14.83 3.52
CA MET A 141 2.33 13.69 3.40
C MET A 141 3.08 12.35 3.42
N GLU A 142 2.51 11.39 4.15
CA GLU A 142 3.01 10.01 4.25
C GLU A 142 2.27 9.06 3.31
N VAL A 143 1.02 9.39 2.97
CA VAL A 143 0.15 8.59 2.10
C VAL A 143 -0.29 9.44 0.92
N PHE A 144 -0.16 8.88 -0.29
CA PHE A 144 -0.72 9.48 -1.49
C PHE A 144 -2.17 9.01 -1.65
N ALA A 145 -3.11 9.95 -1.66
CA ALA A 145 -4.52 9.69 -1.91
C ALA A 145 -5.10 10.83 -2.75
N GLU A 146 -5.96 10.47 -3.69
CA GLU A 146 -6.65 11.41 -4.56
C GLU A 146 -8.12 11.54 -4.12
N LYS A 147 -8.64 12.77 -4.14
CA LYS A 147 -10.06 13.06 -3.98
C LYS A 147 -10.58 13.77 -5.24
N PRO A 148 -11.84 13.50 -5.63
CA PRO A 148 -12.46 14.26 -6.71
C PRO A 148 -12.67 15.71 -6.29
N MET A 149 -12.30 16.64 -7.16
CA MET A 149 -12.60 18.07 -7.01
C MET A 149 -13.23 18.61 -8.31
N ALA A 150 -13.86 19.79 -8.23
CA ALA A 150 -14.51 20.42 -9.37
C ALA A 150 -13.56 20.73 -10.54
N SER A 151 -12.27 20.91 -10.26
CA SER A 151 -11.22 21.21 -11.24
C SER A 151 -10.42 19.96 -11.69
N GLY A 152 -10.86 18.75 -11.32
CA GLY A 152 -10.14 17.49 -11.54
C GLY A 152 -9.74 16.79 -10.23
N PRO A 153 -9.01 15.66 -10.30
CA PRO A 153 -8.51 14.99 -9.11
C PRO A 153 -7.52 15.88 -8.36
N GLY A 154 -7.68 15.98 -7.04
CA GLY A 154 -6.78 16.70 -6.14
C GLY A 154 -6.29 15.82 -5.00
N LEU A 155 -5.31 16.29 -4.24
CA LEU A 155 -4.76 15.54 -3.11
C LEU A 155 -5.71 15.51 -1.92
N ASP A 156 -5.90 14.32 -1.35
CA ASP A 156 -6.62 14.14 -0.10
C ASP A 156 -5.65 14.27 1.09
N VAL A 157 -5.55 15.49 1.61
CA VAL A 157 -4.72 15.83 2.77
C VAL A 157 -5.23 15.14 4.05
N SER A 158 -6.53 14.83 4.13
CA SER A 158 -7.13 14.16 5.30
C SER A 158 -6.76 12.68 5.39
N ALA A 159 -6.38 12.05 4.27
CA ALA A 159 -5.94 10.67 4.26
C ALA A 159 -4.59 10.47 4.97
N SER A 160 -3.76 11.51 5.04
CA SER A 160 -2.46 11.49 5.73
C SER A 160 -2.56 11.73 7.24
N SER A 161 -3.72 12.14 7.77
CA SER A 161 -3.91 12.44 9.20
C SER A 161 -4.54 11.30 9.99
N VAL A 162 -4.79 10.15 9.35
CA VAL A 162 -5.28 8.94 10.02
C VAL A 162 -4.09 8.23 10.68
N PRO A 163 -4.00 8.18 12.03
CA PRO A 163 -2.93 7.45 12.69
C PRO A 163 -3.11 5.94 12.45
N HIS A 164 -2.04 5.28 12.04
CA HIS A 164 -1.92 3.82 12.08
C HIS A 164 -1.67 3.32 13.50
#